data_AF-A0A3D5BZT9-F1
#
_entry.id   AF-A0A3D5BZT9-F1
#
_cell.length_a   1.000
_cell.length_b   1.000
_cell.length_c   1.000
_cell.angle_alpha   90.00
_cell.angle_beta   90.00
_cell.angle_gamma   90.00
#
_symmetry.space_group_name_H-M   'P 1'
#
loop_
_entity.id
_entity.type
_entity.pdbx_description
1 polymer ?
#
loop_
_entity_poly.entity_id
_entity_poly.type
_entity_poly.pdbx_seq_one_letter_code
_entity_poly.pdbx_strand_id
1 'polypeptide(L)' 'MKITDVTVRRVDVPHPHPYRHQWSPPNFLERSREASIVKISTDIGLVGWGITHMDHDAAIRDVVAPALRGHDPR' A
#
# COMPACT_ATOMS: atom_id res chain seq x y z
N MET A 1 11.04 -13.39 -16.10
CA MET A 1 10.77 -11.97 -15.80
C MET A 1 10.98 -11.81 -14.30
N LYS A 2 11.84 -10.92 -13.84
CA LYS A 2 12.18 -10.85 -12.40
C LYS A 2 11.73 -9.55 -11.78
N ILE A 3 11.18 -9.60 -10.58
CA ILE A 3 10.92 -8.41 -9.76
C ILE A 3 12.26 -7.81 -9.35
N THR A 4 12.47 -6.53 -9.63
CA THR A 4 13.68 -5.79 -9.30
C THR A 4 13.48 -4.85 -8.13
N ASP A 5 12.27 -4.29 -7.98
CA ASP A 5 11.96 -3.37 -6.90
C ASP A 5 10.53 -3.51 -6.40
N VAL A 6 10.37 -3.27 -5.09
CA VAL A 6 9.10 -3.17 -4.38
C VAL A 6 9.19 -1.92 -3.51
N THR A 7 8.43 -0.89 -3.88
CA THR A 7 8.40 0.41 -3.20
C THR A 7 7.03 0.62 -2.55
N VAL A 8 7.03 1.14 -1.32
CA VAL A 8 5.79 1.49 -0.59
C VAL A 8 5.76 2.98 -0.32
N ARG A 9 4.67 3.64 -0.74
CA ARG A 9 4.42 5.06 -0.50
C ARG A 9 3.09 5.26 0.21
N ARG A 10 3.13 5.99 1.33
CA ARG A 10 1.94 6.44 2.05
C ARG A 10 1.28 7.59 1.32
N VAL A 11 -0.05 7.59 1.31
CA VAL A 11 -0.89 8.65 0.78
C VAL A 11 -2.11 8.83 1.69
N ASP A 12 -2.56 10.08 1.82
CA ASP A 12 -3.84 10.40 2.42
C ASP A 12 -4.86 10.61 1.31
N VAL A 13 -5.89 9.78 1.29
CA VAL A 13 -6.98 9.86 0.31
C VAL A 13 -8.15 10.60 0.96
N PRO A 14 -8.46 11.83 0.52
CA PRO A 14 -9.57 12.59 1.10
C PRO A 14 -10.90 11.89 0.82
N HIS A 15 -11.79 11.89 1.81
CA HIS A 15 -13.16 11.45 1.60
C HIS A 15 -13.96 12.54 0.89
N PRO A 16 -14.94 12.20 0.02
CA PRO A 16 -15.82 13.20 -0.58
C PRO A 16 -16.57 14.04 0.44
N HIS A 17 -16.93 13.41 1.57
CA HIS A 17 -17.52 14.05 2.74
C HIS A 17 -16.94 13.43 4.01
N PRO A 18 -16.74 14.19 5.10
CA PRO A 18 -16.37 13.61 6.38
C PRO A 18 -17.43 12.60 6.85
N TYR A 19 -17.00 11.42 7.31
CA TYR A 19 -17.92 10.43 7.86
C TYR A 19 -17.34 9.79 9.12
N ARG A 20 -18.23 9.15 9.90
CA ARG A 20 -17.90 8.41 11.11
C ARG A 20 -18.14 6.93 10.86
N HIS A 21 -17.12 6.09 11.06
CA HIS A 21 -17.32 4.64 11.07
C HIS A 21 -18.23 4.23 12.22
N GLN A 22 -18.96 3.12 12.08
CA GLN A 22 -19.90 2.67 13.12
C GLN A 22 -19.22 2.47 14.48
N TRP A 23 -17.97 2.00 14.47
CA TRP A 23 -17.13 1.75 15.66
C TRP A 23 -16.41 2.99 16.22
N SER A 24 -16.42 4.12 15.52
CA SER A 24 -15.71 5.32 15.99
C SER A 24 -16.49 6.07 17.08
N PRO A 25 -15.81 6.77 18.01
CA PRO A 25 -16.47 7.59 19.04
C PRO A 25 -17.44 8.63 18.46
N PRO A 26 -18.49 9.06 19.18
CA PRO A 26 -19.54 9.95 18.65
C PRO A 26 -19.04 11.26 18.03
N ASN A 27 -17.93 11.79 18.54
CA ASN A 27 -17.36 13.07 18.09
C ASN A 27 -16.18 12.90 17.12
N PHE A 28 -15.92 11.68 16.65
CA PHE A 28 -14.86 11.42 15.67
C PHE A 28 -15.43 11.52 14.25
N LEU A 29 -14.75 12.29 13.39
CA LEU A 29 -15.03 12.38 11.96
C LEU A 29 -13.73 12.15 11.20
N GLU A 30 -13.73 11.12 10.37
CA GLU A 30 -12.62 10.84 9.46
C GLU A 30 -12.78 11.71 8.21
N ARG A 31 -11.73 12.45 7.85
CA ARG A 31 -11.70 13.34 6.68
C ARG A 31 -10.91 12.76 5.50
N SER A 32 -10.02 11.83 5.80
CA SER A 32 -9.19 11.14 4.83
C SER A 32 -8.94 9.72 5.31
N ARG A 33 -8.74 8.81 4.37
CA ARG A 33 -8.22 7.47 4.63
C ARG A 33 -6.74 7.44 4.35
N GLU A 34 -5.97 7.00 5.33
CA GLU A 34 -4.57 6.65 5.16
C GLU A 34 -4.47 5.36 4.34
N ALA A 35 -3.66 5.38 3.29
CA ALA A 35 -3.41 4.22 2.43
C ALA A 35 -1.94 4.11 2.06
N SER A 36 -1.51 2.89 1.79
CA SER A 36 -0.20 2.60 1.25
C SER A 36 -0.33 2.08 -0.16
N ILE A 37 0.33 2.77 -1.08
CA ILE A 37 0.46 2.36 -2.47
C ILE A 37 1.76 1.58 -2.61
N VAL A 38 1.64 0.35 -3.13
CA VAL A 38 2.78 -0.52 -3.42
C VAL A 38 3.03 -0.51 -4.92
N LYS A 39 4.26 -0.22 -5.32
CA LYS A 39 4.74 -0.32 -6.69
C LYS A 39 5.69 -1.49 -6.79
N ILE A 40 5.47 -2.39 -7.74
CA ILE A 40 6.37 -3.50 -8.06
C ILE A 40 6.89 -3.31 -9.47
N SER A 41 8.21 -3.35 -9.65
CA SER A 41 8.86 -3.18 -10.96
C SER A 41 9.61 -4.45 -11.36
N THR A 42 9.65 -4.76 -12.65
CA THR A 42 10.41 -5.92 -13.18
C THR A 42 11.61 -5.50 -14.01
N ASP A 43 12.52 -6.46 -14.27
CA ASP A 43 13.69 -6.32 -15.14
C ASP A 43 13.36 -5.97 -16.60
N ILE A 44 12.20 -6.42 -17.10
CA ILE A 44 11.70 -6.08 -18.45
C ILE A 44 10.87 -4.78 -18.50
N GLY A 45 10.83 -4.00 -17.43
CA GLY A 45 10.15 -2.70 -17.39
C GLY A 45 8.64 -2.72 -17.12
N LEU A 46 8.05 -3.87 -16.76
CA LEU A 46 6.65 -3.92 -16.32
C LEU A 46 6.51 -3.37 -14.90
N VAL A 47 5.36 -2.74 -14.63
CA VAL A 47 5.03 -2.14 -13.35
C VAL A 47 3.64 -2.59 -12.90
N GLY A 48 3.56 -3.16 -11.70
CA GLY A 48 2.31 -3.47 -11.00
C GLY A 48 2.06 -2.50 -9.85
N TRP A 49 0.79 -2.28 -9.53
CA TRP A 49 0.35 -1.41 -8.44
C TRP A 49 -0.64 -2.13 -7.53
N GLY A 50 -0.51 -1.94 -6.23
CA GLY A 50 -1.42 -2.43 -5.21
C GLY A 50 -1.72 -1.36 -4.16
N ILE A 51 -2.82 -1.51 -3.45
CA ILE A 51 -3.24 -0.60 -2.37
C ILE A 51 -3.54 -1.42 -1.13
N THR A 52 -3.05 -0.98 0.02
CA THR A 52 -3.36 -1.57 1.32
C THR A 52 -3.42 -0.49 2.42
N HIS A 53 -3.65 -0.90 3.65
CA HIS A 53 -3.56 -0.06 4.84
C HIS A 53 -2.09 0.10 5.30
N MET A 54 -1.79 1.21 6.00
CA MET A 54 -0.41 1.55 6.39
C MET A 54 0.22 0.65 7.46
N ASP A 55 -0.60 -0.09 8.19
CA ASP A 55 -0.18 -1.08 9.18
C ASP A 55 0.66 -2.22 8.56
N HIS A 56 0.50 -2.45 7.26
CA HIS A 56 1.27 -3.46 6.53
C HIS A 56 2.64 -2.97 6.02
N ASP A 57 2.97 -1.69 6.16
CA ASP A 57 4.19 -1.11 5.56
C ASP A 57 5.48 -1.81 5.98
N ALA A 58 5.61 -2.08 7.28
CA ALA A 58 6.80 -2.72 7.83
C ALA A 58 6.91 -4.16 7.29
N ALA A 59 5.81 -4.92 7.33
CA ALA A 59 5.78 -6.27 6.77
C ALA A 59 6.13 -6.29 5.27
N ILE A 60 5.64 -5.31 4.51
CA ILE A 60 5.96 -5.22 3.08
C ILE A 60 7.45 -4.95 2.87
N ARG A 61 8.04 -4.00 3.62
CA ARG A 61 9.46 -3.63 3.46
C ARG A 61 10.40 -4.72 3.95
N ASP A 62 10.09 -5.33 5.09
CA ASP A 62 11.03 -6.16 5.83
C ASP A 62 10.88 -7.66 5.52
N VAL A 63 9.71 -8.08 5.03
CA VAL A 63 9.41 -9.50 4.75
C VAL A 63 9.06 -9.74 3.28
N VAL A 64 8.06 -9.02 2.76
CA VAL A 64 7.53 -9.30 1.42
C VAL A 64 8.51 -8.87 0.33
N ALA A 65 9.03 -7.65 0.39
CA ALA A 65 9.93 -7.13 -0.63
C ALA A 65 11.22 -7.98 -0.78
N PRO A 66 11.90 -8.40 0.30
CA PRO A 66 13.02 -9.33 0.21
C PRO A 66 12.64 -10.67 -0.40
N ALA A 67 11.49 -11.23 -0.04
CA ALA A 67 11.03 -12.52 -0.55
C ALA A 67 10.65 -12.51 -2.04
N LEU A 68 10.21 -11.36 -2.57
CA LEU A 68 9.77 -11.23 -3.96
C LEU A 68 10.89 -10.83 -4.93
N ARG A 69 11.88 -10.05 -4.50
CA ARG A 69 12.96 -9.59 -5.38
C ARG A 69 13.72 -10.78 -5.98
N GLY A 70 13.94 -10.74 -7.29
CA GLY A 70 14.61 -11.80 -8.04
C GLY A 70 13.70 -12.94 -8.53
N HIS A 71 12.45 -13.00 -8.05
CA HIS A 71 11.48 -14.02 -8.47
C HIS A 71 10.58 -13.55 -9.62
N ASP A 72 10.02 -14.52 -10.35
CA ASP A 72 9.01 -14.27 -11.38
C ASP A 72 7.62 -14.11 -10.73
N PRO A 73 6.83 -13.10 -11.10
CA PRO A 73 5.47 -12.93 -10.59
C PRO A 73 4.48 -14.03 -10.96
N ARG A 74 4.83 -14.93 -11.90
CA ARG A 74 3.99 -16.04 -12.36
C ARG A 74 4.15 -17.31 -11.53
#